data_AF-A0A971R0C6-F1
#
_entry.id   AF-A0A971R0C6-F1
#
_cell.length_a   1.000
_cell.length_b   1.000
_cell.length_c   1.000
_cell.angle_alpha   90.00
_cell.angle_beta   90.00
_cell.angle_gamma   90.00
#
_symmetry.space_group_name_H-M   'P 1'
#
loop_
_entity.id
_entity.type
_entity.pdbx_description
1 polymer ?
#
loop_
_entity_poly.entity_id
_entity_poly.type
_entity_poly.pdbx_seq_one_letter_code
_entity_poly.pdbx_strand_id
1 'polypeptide(L)'
;NDPEGLTYMFGRDMVVSPAVDEEMKERKISLPEGHWVNLWNGRTHSGQIAIDGERTEVFLRKGSVIPLSIPPDGTLFGTNWSQEETGLLYVGSEFPENLGVRLSSLARRLARISGVESGIIKIEWREIR
;
A
#
# COMPACT_ATOMS: atom_id res chain seq x y z
N ASN A 1 19.44 -10.84 1.76
CA ASN A 1 19.91 -10.56 0.39
C ASN A 1 18.87 -11.06 -0.59
N ASP A 2 18.17 -10.14 -1.24
CA ASP A 2 17.35 -10.39 -2.44
C ASP A 2 18.31 -10.82 -3.57
N PRO A 3 18.32 -12.09 -4.00
CA PRO A 3 19.38 -12.65 -4.85
C PRO A 3 19.60 -11.89 -6.16
N GLU A 4 18.59 -11.14 -6.60
CA GLU A 4 18.56 -10.49 -7.91
C GLU A 4 18.55 -8.95 -7.82
N GLY A 5 18.47 -8.39 -6.61
CA GLY A 5 18.47 -6.93 -6.40
C GLY A 5 17.29 -6.20 -7.04
N LEU A 6 16.19 -6.90 -7.32
CA LEU A 6 15.01 -6.34 -7.99
C LEU A 6 14.14 -5.48 -7.07
N THR A 7 14.26 -5.66 -5.75
CA THR A 7 13.47 -4.90 -4.78
C THR A 7 14.01 -3.49 -4.61
N TYR A 8 13.14 -2.48 -4.72
CA TYR A 8 13.52 -1.08 -4.57
C TYR A 8 12.51 -0.28 -3.74
N MET A 9 12.97 0.86 -3.22
CA MET A 9 12.13 1.86 -2.58
C MET A 9 11.47 2.75 -3.64
N PHE A 10 10.14 2.87 -3.61
CA PHE A 10 9.41 3.86 -4.37
C PHE A 10 8.95 4.98 -3.44
N GLY A 11 9.59 6.14 -3.54
CA GLY A 11 9.46 7.17 -2.51
C GLY A 11 10.00 6.70 -1.15
N ARG A 12 9.41 7.18 -0.06
CA ARG A 12 9.87 6.91 1.32
C ARG A 12 9.13 5.76 2.01
N ASP A 13 7.93 5.46 1.51
CA ASP A 13 6.92 4.69 2.23
C ASP A 13 6.44 3.45 1.47
N MET A 14 7.06 3.13 0.32
CA MET A 14 6.72 1.94 -0.46
C MET A 14 7.99 1.15 -0.80
N VAL A 15 7.93 -0.16 -0.58
CA VAL A 15 8.86 -1.14 -1.14
C VAL A 15 8.14 -1.85 -2.28
N VAL A 16 8.78 -1.92 -3.44
CA VAL A 16 8.26 -2.60 -4.63
C VAL A 16 9.23 -3.70 -5.02
N SER A 17 8.68 -4.89 -5.23
CA SER A 17 9.39 -6.05 -5.75
C SER A 17 8.65 -6.53 -7.01
N PRO A 18 9.11 -6.15 -8.21
CA PRO A 18 8.42 -6.48 -9.46
C PRO A 18 8.49 -7.99 -9.75
N ALA A 19 7.42 -8.53 -10.34
CA ALA A 19 7.48 -9.82 -11.04
C ALA A 19 8.16 -9.58 -12.39
N VAL A 20 9.26 -10.29 -12.65
CA VAL A 20 10.08 -10.11 -13.87
C VAL A 20 10.22 -11.40 -14.69
N ASP A 21 9.85 -12.54 -14.09
CA ASP A 21 9.96 -13.86 -14.68
C ASP A 21 8.77 -14.71 -14.21
N GLU A 22 8.01 -15.25 -15.16
CA GLU A 22 6.83 -16.08 -14.91
C GLU A 22 7.19 -17.47 -14.34
N GLU A 23 8.44 -17.92 -14.46
CA GLU A 23 8.90 -19.18 -13.86
C GLU A 23 9.27 -19.03 -12.38
N MET A 24 9.37 -17.79 -11.88
CA MET A 24 9.84 -17.49 -10.54
C MET A 24 8.69 -17.45 -9.51
N LYS A 25 8.37 -18.60 -8.93
CA LYS A 25 7.21 -18.74 -8.04
C LYS A 25 7.37 -18.10 -6.66
N GLU A 26 8.56 -18.17 -6.08
CA GLU A 26 8.82 -17.65 -4.73
C GLU A 26 10.14 -16.89 -4.71
N ARG A 27 10.14 -15.75 -4.03
CA ARG A 27 11.34 -14.93 -3.80
C ARG A 27 11.54 -14.65 -2.33
N LYS A 28 12.80 -14.56 -1.90
CA LYS A 28 13.17 -14.11 -0.55
C LYS A 28 13.73 -12.70 -0.61
N ILE A 29 13.02 -11.75 -0.02
CA ILE A 29 13.44 -10.34 0.04
C ILE A 29 13.78 -9.93 1.48
N SER A 30 14.55 -8.87 1.63
CA SER A 30 14.85 -8.25 2.93
C SER A 30 14.21 -6.87 2.96
N LEU A 31 13.20 -6.69 3.79
CA LEU A 31 12.57 -5.39 3.98
C LEU A 31 13.48 -4.46 4.80
N PRO A 32 13.49 -3.14 4.54
CA PRO A 32 14.16 -2.18 5.41
C PRO A 32 13.60 -2.25 6.83
N GLU A 33 14.35 -1.70 7.79
CA GLU A 33 13.93 -1.63 9.18
C GLU A 33 12.53 -1.00 9.33
N GLY A 34 11.73 -1.58 10.21
CA GLY A 34 10.35 -1.19 10.50
C GLY A 34 9.33 -2.26 10.12
N HIS A 35 8.06 -1.83 10.13
CA HIS A 35 6.91 -2.68 9.82
C HIS A 35 6.26 -2.25 8.51
N TRP A 36 5.91 -3.23 7.70
CA TRP A 36 5.45 -3.04 6.34
C TRP A 36 4.16 -3.81 6.09
N VAL A 37 3.12 -3.14 5.63
CA VAL A 37 1.82 -3.72 5.30
C VAL A 37 1.81 -4.10 3.82
N ASN A 38 1.63 -5.37 3.51
CA ASN A 38 1.48 -5.82 2.14
C ASN A 38 0.18 -5.25 1.55
N LEU A 39 0.28 -4.58 0.39
CA LEU A 39 -0.85 -3.92 -0.25
C LEU A 39 -1.96 -4.91 -0.60
N TRP A 40 -1.62 -6.11 -1.06
CA TRP A 40 -2.57 -7.08 -1.59
C TRP A 40 -3.31 -7.86 -0.53
N ASN A 41 -2.65 -8.17 0.59
CA ASN A 41 -3.22 -9.02 1.62
C ASN A 41 -3.42 -8.35 2.99
N GLY A 42 -2.96 -7.11 3.15
CA GLY A 42 -3.07 -6.33 4.39
C GLY A 42 -2.21 -6.86 5.56
N ARG A 43 -1.43 -7.93 5.37
CA ARG A 43 -0.59 -8.50 6.43
C ARG A 43 0.63 -7.63 6.69
N THR A 44 1.04 -7.56 7.95
CA THR A 44 2.23 -6.83 8.37
C THR A 44 3.45 -7.76 8.37
N HIS A 45 4.57 -7.27 7.83
CA HIS A 45 5.84 -7.96 7.70
C HIS A 45 7.00 -7.10 8.19
N SER A 46 8.13 -7.73 8.51
CA SER A 46 9.38 -7.08 8.90
C SER A 46 10.55 -8.03 8.65
N GLY A 47 11.73 -7.49 8.33
CA GLY A 47 12.94 -8.29 8.10
C GLY A 47 12.89 -9.12 6.81
N GLN A 48 13.42 -10.33 6.86
CA GLN A 48 13.46 -11.23 5.71
C GLN A 48 12.16 -12.02 5.57
N ILE A 49 11.57 -12.02 4.39
CA ILE A 49 10.30 -12.69 4.10
C ILE A 49 10.34 -13.41 2.76
N ALA A 50 9.50 -14.45 2.63
CA ALA A 50 9.16 -15.06 1.35
C ALA A 50 7.95 -14.34 0.75
N ILE A 51 7.99 -14.13 -0.56
CA ILE A 51 6.95 -13.45 -1.34
C ILE A 51 6.60 -14.27 -2.58
N ASP A 52 5.40 -14.02 -3.11
CA ASP A 52 4.98 -14.49 -4.43
C ASP A 52 5.83 -13.81 -5.51
N GLY A 53 6.50 -14.59 -6.35
CA GLY A 53 7.33 -14.06 -7.43
C GLY A 53 6.57 -13.88 -8.76
N GLU A 54 5.36 -14.46 -8.87
CA GLU A 54 4.49 -14.35 -10.06
C GLU A 54 3.67 -13.05 -10.04
N ARG A 55 3.68 -12.30 -8.92
CA ARG A 55 3.02 -10.99 -8.77
C ARG A 55 4.01 -9.92 -8.35
N THR A 56 3.82 -8.69 -8.85
CA THR A 56 4.51 -7.51 -8.30
C THR A 56 4.05 -7.25 -6.88
N GLU A 57 4.94 -7.44 -5.92
CA GLU A 57 4.67 -7.26 -4.51
C GLU A 57 4.95 -5.83 -4.07
N VAL A 58 3.99 -5.24 -3.36
CA VAL A 58 4.04 -3.86 -2.88
C VAL A 58 3.82 -3.86 -1.38
N PHE A 59 4.74 -3.27 -0.65
CA PHE A 59 4.63 -3.12 0.80
C PHE A 59 4.65 -1.65 1.18
N LEU A 60 3.69 -1.25 2.02
CA LEU A 60 3.51 0.11 2.48
C LEU A 60 4.02 0.24 3.91
N ARG A 61 4.75 1.32 4.23
CA ARG A 61 5.27 1.54 5.58
C ARG A 61 4.11 1.73 6.57
N LYS A 62 4.07 0.94 7.64
CA LYS A 62 3.04 1.07 8.68
C LYS A 62 3.09 2.46 9.32
N GLY A 63 1.93 3.08 9.49
CA GLY A 63 1.77 4.44 10.01
C GLY A 63 1.95 5.56 8.98
N SER A 64 2.30 5.23 7.73
CA SER A 64 2.42 6.24 6.67
C SER A 64 1.05 6.73 6.19
N VAL A 65 1.06 7.93 5.61
CA VAL A 65 -0.09 8.54 4.94
C VAL A 65 0.30 8.79 3.49
N ILE A 66 -0.35 8.08 2.57
CA ILE A 66 -0.02 8.10 1.14
C ILE A 66 -1.12 8.84 0.39
N PRO A 67 -0.81 9.97 -0.28
CA PRO A 67 -1.78 10.63 -1.16
C PRO A 67 -2.10 9.78 -2.38
N LEU A 68 -3.39 9.67 -2.71
CA LEU A 68 -3.87 8.88 -3.84
C LEU A 68 -4.91 9.67 -4.63
N SER A 69 -4.92 9.45 -5.94
CA SER A 69 -6.05 9.78 -6.80
C SER A 69 -6.99 8.59 -6.79
N ILE A 70 -8.22 8.79 -6.33
CA ILE A 70 -9.17 7.69 -6.10
C ILE A 70 -10.42 7.94 -6.95
N PRO A 71 -10.87 6.95 -7.74
CA PRO A 71 -12.12 7.07 -8.48
C PRO A 71 -13.31 7.35 -7.54
N PRO A 72 -14.38 7.98 -8.04
CA PRO A 72 -15.57 8.29 -7.24
C PRO A 72 -16.26 7.08 -6.61
N ASP A 73 -16.03 5.87 -7.15
CA ASP A 73 -16.55 4.61 -6.62
C ASP A 73 -15.78 4.10 -5.38
N GLY A 74 -14.72 4.79 -4.96
CA GLY A 74 -13.96 4.48 -3.76
C GLY A 74 -13.05 3.25 -3.89
N THR A 75 -12.84 2.72 -5.09
CA THR A 75 -11.88 1.64 -5.34
C THR A 75 -10.45 2.17 -5.41
N LEU A 76 -9.45 1.37 -5.01
CA LEU A 76 -8.04 1.79 -5.12
C LEU A 76 -7.43 1.56 -6.50
N PHE A 77 -8.04 0.71 -7.32
CA PHE A 77 -7.50 0.27 -8.61
C PHE A 77 -8.42 0.62 -9.79
N GLY A 78 -9.49 1.38 -9.56
CA GLY A 78 -10.38 1.84 -10.62
C GLY A 78 -9.78 2.99 -11.43
N THR A 79 -10.29 3.18 -12.64
CA THR A 79 -9.85 4.24 -13.55
C THR A 79 -10.28 5.60 -13.03
N ASN A 80 -9.31 6.47 -12.69
CA ASN A 80 -9.59 7.85 -12.32
C ASN A 80 -8.82 8.83 -13.20
N TRP A 81 -9.38 9.16 -14.36
CA TRP A 81 -8.78 10.11 -15.30
C TRP A 81 -8.96 11.57 -14.87
N SER A 82 -9.92 11.88 -14.00
CA SER A 82 -10.22 13.27 -13.64
C SER A 82 -9.20 13.84 -12.65
N GLN A 83 -8.54 13.01 -11.82
CA GLN A 83 -7.69 13.46 -10.71
C GLN A 83 -8.37 14.48 -9.78
N GLU A 84 -9.70 14.63 -9.88
CA GLU A 84 -10.47 15.66 -9.18
C GLU A 84 -10.69 15.28 -7.72
N GLU A 85 -10.74 13.98 -7.42
CA GLU A 85 -10.88 13.47 -6.06
C GLU A 85 -9.53 12.93 -5.57
N THR A 86 -8.94 13.64 -4.61
CA THR A 86 -7.72 13.24 -3.91
C THR A 86 -8.10 12.70 -2.54
N GLY A 87 -7.70 11.46 -2.26
CA GLY A 87 -7.83 10.82 -0.96
C GLY A 87 -6.47 10.62 -0.30
N LEU A 88 -6.50 10.24 0.97
CA LEU A 88 -5.31 9.82 1.70
C LEU A 88 -5.48 8.38 2.13
N LEU A 89 -4.49 7.53 1.91
CA LEU A 89 -4.44 6.19 2.46
C LEU A 89 -3.60 6.21 3.73
N TYR A 90 -4.23 5.95 4.87
CA TYR A 90 -3.52 5.65 6.11
C TYR A 90 -3.21 4.16 6.19
N VAL A 91 -1.94 3.84 6.44
CA VAL A 91 -1.44 2.47 6.50
C VAL A 91 -1.46 1.97 7.93
N GLY A 92 -2.63 1.57 8.42
CA GLY A 92 -2.78 0.99 9.75
C GLY A 92 -4.10 0.27 9.97
N SER A 93 -4.17 -0.50 11.05
CA SER A 93 -5.33 -1.32 11.40
C SER A 93 -6.54 -0.52 11.89
N GLU A 94 -6.31 0.71 12.38
CA GLU A 94 -7.34 1.60 12.90
C GLU A 94 -7.08 3.01 12.38
N PHE A 95 -8.12 3.83 12.23
CA PHE A 95 -7.91 5.21 11.84
C PHE A 95 -7.22 6.00 12.97
N PRO A 96 -6.23 6.85 12.66
CA PRO A 96 -5.56 7.63 13.67
C PRO A 96 -6.49 8.75 14.18
N GLU A 97 -6.40 9.08 15.46
CA GLU A 97 -7.06 10.27 16.04
C GLU A 97 -6.51 11.56 15.44
N ASN A 98 -5.18 11.61 15.23
CA ASN A 98 -4.48 12.71 14.58
C ASN A 98 -3.50 12.17 13.54
N LEU A 99 -3.57 12.69 12.31
CA LEU A 99 -2.72 12.27 11.20
C LEU A 99 -1.28 12.80 11.31
N GLY A 100 -1.03 13.82 12.14
CA GLY A 100 0.31 14.40 12.33
C GLY A 100 0.92 15.02 11.07
N VAL A 101 0.14 15.16 9.99
CA VAL A 101 0.56 15.70 8.70
C VAL A 101 -0.36 16.82 8.26
N ARG A 102 0.21 17.82 7.56
CA ARG A 102 -0.57 18.89 6.94
C ARG A 102 -1.31 18.31 5.74
N LEU A 103 -2.62 18.17 5.87
CA LEU A 103 -3.48 17.65 4.81
C LEU A 103 -3.58 18.67 3.67
N SER A 104 -3.60 18.16 2.43
CA SER A 104 -4.00 18.97 1.27
C SER A 104 -5.39 19.56 1.51
N SER A 105 -5.62 20.79 1.02
CA SER A 105 -6.96 21.38 1.01
C SER A 105 -7.94 20.58 0.15
N LEU A 106 -7.47 19.69 -0.73
CA LEU A 106 -8.30 18.88 -1.62
C LEU A 106 -8.71 17.54 -1.00
N ALA A 107 -7.99 17.05 0.02
CA ALA A 107 -8.28 15.77 0.63
C ALA A 107 -9.58 15.84 1.46
N ARG A 108 -10.61 15.12 1.01
CA ARG A 108 -11.91 15.03 1.70
C ARG A 108 -12.07 13.75 2.52
N ARG A 109 -11.33 12.70 2.13
CA ARG A 109 -11.50 11.35 2.66
C ARG A 109 -10.18 10.73 3.07
N LEU A 110 -10.24 9.94 4.14
CA LEU A 110 -9.18 9.08 4.62
C LEU A 110 -9.59 7.61 4.42
N ALA A 111 -8.80 6.87 3.67
CA ALA A 111 -8.91 5.44 3.46
C ALA A 111 -7.99 4.67 4.42
N ARG A 112 -8.36 3.42 4.73
CA ARG A 112 -7.45 2.42 5.32
C ARG A 112 -7.70 1.05 4.69
N ILE A 113 -6.69 0.19 4.70
CA ILE A 113 -6.85 -1.23 4.36
C ILE A 113 -7.48 -1.93 5.58
N SER A 114 -8.67 -2.49 5.42
CA SER A 114 -9.40 -3.21 6.48
C SER A 114 -9.32 -4.72 6.37
N GLY A 115 -8.88 -5.25 5.23
CA GLY A 115 -8.64 -6.68 5.04
C GLY A 115 -8.69 -7.09 3.57
N VAL A 116 -8.94 -8.37 3.34
CA VAL A 116 -9.13 -8.96 2.01
C VAL A 116 -10.41 -9.78 2.04
N GLU A 117 -11.25 -9.63 1.03
CA GLU A 117 -12.39 -10.51 0.79
C GLU A 117 -12.35 -11.00 -0.65
N SER A 118 -12.39 -12.33 -0.84
CA SER A 118 -12.38 -12.95 -2.17
C SER A 118 -11.21 -12.50 -3.07
N GLY A 119 -10.04 -12.22 -2.48
CA GLY A 119 -8.85 -11.75 -3.20
C GLY A 119 -8.84 -10.25 -3.51
N ILE A 120 -9.87 -9.50 -3.11
CA ILE A 120 -9.97 -8.05 -3.29
C ILE A 120 -9.71 -7.37 -1.96
N ILE A 121 -8.86 -6.34 -1.97
CA ILE A 121 -8.59 -5.54 -0.78
C ILE A 121 -9.84 -4.76 -0.38
N LYS A 122 -10.19 -4.84 0.90
CA LYS A 122 -11.25 -4.04 1.50
C LYS A 122 -10.69 -2.73 1.99
N ILE A 123 -11.35 -1.66 1.59
CA ILE A 123 -11.03 -0.30 2.00
C ILE A 123 -12.18 0.26 2.79
N GLU A 124 -11.83 0.80 3.95
CA GLU A 124 -12.76 1.58 4.75
C GLU A 124 -12.44 3.06 4.59
N TRP A 125 -13.50 3.85 4.60
CA TRP A 125 -13.45 5.28 4.37
C TRP A 125 -13.94 6.04 5.59
N ARG A 126 -13.27 7.15 5.89
CA ARG A 126 -13.67 8.13 6.89
C ARG A 126 -13.65 9.52 6.25
N GLU A 127 -14.77 10.21 6.29
CA GLU A 127 -14.83 11.63 5.93
C GLU A 127 -13.98 12.43 6.94
N ILE A 128 -13.16 13.33 6.43
CA ILE A 128 -12.28 14.19 7.25
C ILE A 128 -12.64 15.67 7.12
N ARG A 129 -13.71 16.00 6.38
CA ARG A 129 -14.31 17.33 6.21
C ARG A 129 -15.81 17.27 5.96
#